data_AF-A0A959FQV5-F1
#
_entry.id   AF-A0A959FQV5-F1
#
_cell.length_a   1.000
_cell.length_b   1.000
_cell.length_c   1.000
_cell.angle_alpha   90.00
_cell.angle_beta   90.00
_cell.angle_gamma   90.00
#
_symmetry.space_group_name_H-M   'P 1'
#
loop_
_entity.id
_entity.type
_entity.pdbx_description
1 polymer ?
#
loop_
_entity_poly.entity_id
_entity_poly.type
_entity_poly.pdbx_seq_one_letter_code
_entity_poly.pdbx_strand_id
1 'polypeptide(L)'
;MCRRFQLAVLSFVLILPLAGQDAPFDRGVNLTNWFQANSAQEIPFGKYTLTDFEQIQSLGCDVIRLPINLHAMAGPGPGYTLDPLFLEFLDQAVDWAETVGIHLILDNHTFDPASDTPTDIDDVLLPVWEQMANHFKDRSDLILYEVLNEPHGINDALWGSIQGQVIDRIRSTGDTHTIV
;
A
#
# COMPACT_ATOMS: atom_id res chain seq x y z
N MET A 1 -54.46 -8.69 -41.47
CA MET A 1 -54.49 -8.59 -40.00
C MET A 1 -53.24 -9.28 -39.47
N CYS A 2 -52.16 -8.54 -39.18
CA CYS A 2 -51.03 -9.03 -38.38
C CYS A 2 -50.17 -7.83 -37.96
N ARG A 3 -50.35 -7.33 -36.74
CA ARG A 3 -49.47 -6.30 -36.15
C ARG A 3 -48.39 -7.04 -35.36
N ARG A 4 -47.13 -6.94 -35.81
CA ARG A 4 -45.96 -7.35 -35.02
C ARG A 4 -45.70 -6.26 -33.97
N PHE A 5 -45.84 -6.61 -32.70
CA PHE A 5 -45.33 -5.80 -31.59
C PHE A 5 -43.83 -6.07 -31.46
N GLN A 6 -43.00 -5.06 -31.76
CA GLN A 6 -41.60 -5.07 -31.33
C GLN A 6 -41.57 -4.57 -29.88
N LEU A 7 -41.23 -5.46 -28.95
CA LEU A 7 -40.79 -5.05 -27.61
C LEU A 7 -39.38 -4.47 -27.76
N ALA A 8 -39.25 -3.16 -27.55
CA ALA A 8 -37.96 -2.54 -27.33
C ALA A 8 -37.56 -2.79 -25.87
N VAL A 9 -36.51 -3.58 -25.65
CA VAL A 9 -35.87 -3.72 -24.34
C VAL A 9 -34.96 -2.49 -24.17
N LEU A 10 -35.35 -1.55 -23.33
CA LEU A 10 -34.46 -0.47 -22.88
C LEU A 10 -33.48 -1.06 -21.86
N SER A 11 -32.24 -1.30 -22.28
CA SER A 11 -31.13 -1.51 -21.34
C SER A 11 -30.77 -0.17 -20.71
N PHE A 12 -31.11 0.02 -19.44
CA PHE A 12 -30.60 1.12 -18.63
C PHE A 12 -29.14 0.79 -18.27
N VAL A 13 -28.19 1.46 -18.89
CA VAL A 13 -26.81 1.47 -18.42
C VAL A 13 -26.76 2.41 -17.22
N LEU A 14 -26.66 1.86 -16.02
CA LEU A 14 -26.32 2.66 -14.83
C LEU A 14 -24.87 3.12 -15.00
N ILE A 15 -24.70 4.39 -15.38
CA ILE A 15 -23.43 5.08 -15.24
C ILE A 15 -23.35 5.46 -13.76
N LEU A 16 -22.73 4.60 -12.95
CA LEU A 16 -22.31 4.99 -11.61
C LEU A 16 -21.23 6.06 -11.78
N PRO A 17 -21.36 7.25 -11.16
CA PRO A 17 -20.26 8.18 -11.14
C PRO A 17 -19.10 7.48 -10.40
N LEU A 18 -17.90 7.54 -10.96
CA LEU A 18 -16.69 7.37 -10.16
C LEU A 18 -16.67 8.54 -9.18
N ALA A 19 -17.27 8.36 -8.01
CA ALA A 19 -16.98 9.23 -6.89
C ALA A 19 -15.54 8.90 -6.50
N GLY A 20 -14.60 9.82 -6.76
CA GLY A 20 -13.33 9.78 -6.06
C GLY A 20 -13.66 9.82 -4.57
N GLN A 21 -13.18 8.84 -3.82
CA GLN A 21 -13.34 8.83 -2.38
C GLN A 21 -12.40 9.90 -1.84
N ASP A 22 -12.93 10.93 -1.17
CA ASP A 22 -12.11 11.89 -0.44
C ASP A 22 -11.21 11.11 0.54
N ALA A 23 -9.96 11.54 0.68
CA ALA A 23 -9.05 10.91 1.63
C ALA A 23 -9.67 10.97 3.04
N PRO A 24 -9.64 9.88 3.83
CA PRO A 24 -10.26 9.86 5.15
C PRO A 24 -9.47 10.63 6.22
N PHE A 25 -8.50 11.46 5.80
CA PHE A 25 -7.55 12.20 6.63
C PHE A 25 -7.09 13.48 5.91
N ASP A 26 -6.67 14.48 6.69
CA ASP A 26 -6.32 15.82 6.20
C ASP A 26 -4.87 16.24 6.51
N ARG A 27 -4.27 15.74 7.60
CA ARG A 27 -3.01 16.24 8.18
C ARG A 27 -2.05 15.10 8.49
N GLY A 28 -1.04 14.99 7.65
CA GLY A 28 -0.05 13.91 7.72
C GLY A 28 1.35 14.30 8.18
N VAL A 29 2.07 13.31 8.72
CA VAL A 29 3.53 13.37 8.95
C VAL A 29 4.21 12.12 8.38
N ASN A 30 5.46 12.24 7.95
CA ASN A 30 6.28 11.10 7.51
C ASN A 30 7.24 10.66 8.63
N LEU A 31 7.28 9.38 8.96
CA LEU A 31 8.29 8.80 9.86
C LEU A 31 9.49 8.27 9.07
N THR A 32 10.22 9.18 8.44
CA THR A 32 11.39 8.88 7.60
C THR A 32 12.56 8.28 8.40
N ASN A 33 13.45 7.56 7.72
CA ASN A 33 14.66 6.95 8.29
C ASN A 33 14.38 5.96 9.43
N TRP A 34 13.22 5.31 9.43
CA TRP A 34 12.88 4.23 10.37
C TRP A 34 12.95 2.87 9.68
N PHE A 35 11.98 2.52 8.85
CA PHE A 35 11.99 1.26 8.08
C PHE A 35 12.79 1.34 6.76
N GLN A 36 13.45 2.46 6.51
CA GLN A 36 14.38 2.65 5.38
C GLN A 36 15.77 2.08 5.72
N ALA A 37 15.82 0.80 6.10
CA ALA A 37 17.03 0.06 6.46
C ALA A 37 17.46 -0.89 5.32
N ASN A 38 18.68 -1.43 5.38
CA ASN A 38 19.19 -2.38 4.35
C ASN A 38 18.83 -3.84 4.64
N SER A 39 18.26 -4.12 5.82
CA SER A 39 17.78 -5.44 6.23
C SER A 39 16.84 -5.27 7.43
N ALA A 40 16.07 -6.30 7.75
CA ALA A 40 15.22 -6.30 8.94
C ALA A 40 16.03 -6.12 10.23
N GLN A 41 17.27 -6.62 10.28
CA GLN A 41 18.15 -6.53 11.45
C GLN A 41 18.72 -5.12 11.68
N GLU A 42 18.70 -4.27 10.65
CA GLU A 42 19.21 -2.90 10.70
C GLU A 42 18.12 -1.85 11.01
N ILE A 43 16.85 -2.27 11.10
CA ILE A 43 15.76 -1.36 11.49
C ILE A 43 16.04 -0.83 12.91
N PRO A 44 16.03 0.49 13.15
CA PRO A 44 16.30 1.07 14.46
C PRO A 44 15.05 0.99 15.35
N PHE A 45 14.82 -0.17 15.99
CA PHE A 45 13.60 -0.47 16.77
C PHE A 45 13.25 0.56 17.83
N GLY A 46 14.25 1.09 18.54
CA GLY A 46 14.04 2.08 19.59
C GLY A 46 13.83 3.51 19.11
N LYS A 47 13.70 3.74 17.80
CA LYS A 47 13.58 5.10 17.24
C LYS A 47 12.24 5.76 17.60
N TYR A 48 11.16 4.98 17.57
CA TYR A 48 9.81 5.43 17.89
C TYR A 48 9.13 4.45 18.85
N THR A 49 8.17 4.96 19.59
CA THR A 49 7.36 4.25 20.59
C THR A 49 5.90 4.63 20.44
N LEU A 50 5.00 3.94 21.15
CA LEU A 50 3.59 4.34 21.23
C LEU A 50 3.42 5.82 21.67
N THR A 51 4.28 6.31 22.57
CA THR A 51 4.22 7.71 23.03
C THR A 51 4.45 8.71 21.89
N ASP A 52 5.27 8.38 20.89
CA ASP A 52 5.46 9.24 19.72
C ASP A 52 4.18 9.29 18.86
N PHE A 53 3.48 8.17 18.71
CA PHE A 53 2.19 8.09 18.00
C PHE A 53 1.10 8.90 18.73
N GLU A 54 1.01 8.78 20.05
CA GLU A 54 0.11 9.60 20.88
C GLU A 54 0.42 11.09 20.72
N GLN A 55 1.70 11.47 20.69
CA GLN A 55 2.12 12.86 20.50
C GLN A 55 1.75 13.38 19.11
N ILE A 56 2.02 12.60 18.05
CA ILE A 56 1.66 12.95 16.66
C ILE A 56 0.15 13.18 16.55
N GLN A 57 -0.65 12.28 17.11
CA GLN A 57 -2.11 12.43 17.15
C GLN A 57 -2.53 13.69 17.94
N SER A 58 -1.90 13.95 19.09
CA SER A 58 -2.19 15.15 19.91
C SER A 58 -1.85 16.48 19.23
N LEU A 59 -0.92 16.48 18.27
CA LEU A 59 -0.60 17.63 17.41
C LEU A 59 -1.65 17.86 16.31
N GLY A 60 -2.66 16.98 16.22
CA GLY A 60 -3.75 17.07 15.27
C GLY A 60 -3.46 16.43 13.91
N CYS A 61 -2.45 15.54 13.83
CA CYS A 61 -2.26 14.67 12.67
C CYS A 61 -3.24 13.49 12.73
N ASP A 62 -3.75 13.09 11.57
CA ASP A 62 -4.72 12.00 11.38
C ASP A 62 -4.23 10.91 10.41
N VAL A 63 -3.02 11.07 9.86
CA VAL A 63 -2.29 10.06 9.10
C VAL A 63 -0.78 10.10 9.35
N ILE A 64 -0.16 8.93 9.40
CA ILE A 64 1.28 8.76 9.34
C ILE A 64 1.61 8.05 8.02
N ARG A 65 2.59 8.57 7.27
CA ARG A 65 3.22 7.85 6.17
C ARG A 65 4.51 7.20 6.68
N LEU A 66 4.65 5.90 6.41
CA LEU A 66 5.76 5.06 6.85
C LEU A 66 6.55 4.55 5.64
N PRO A 67 7.62 5.26 5.23
CA PRO A 67 8.54 4.80 4.21
C PRO A 67 9.28 3.51 4.62
N ILE A 68 9.20 2.48 3.79
CA ILE A 68 9.82 1.16 4.02
C ILE A 68 10.69 0.81 2.80
N ASN A 69 11.95 0.44 3.01
CA ASN A 69 12.78 -0.15 1.95
C ASN A 69 12.37 -1.62 1.73
N LEU A 70 11.16 -1.85 1.22
CA LEU A 70 10.49 -3.14 1.27
C LEU A 70 11.25 -4.27 0.56
N HIS A 71 12.00 -3.97 -0.52
CA HIS A 71 12.78 -5.02 -1.20
C HIS A 71 13.96 -5.50 -0.35
N ALA A 72 14.50 -4.64 0.53
CA ALA A 72 15.55 -5.02 1.47
C ALA A 72 15.02 -5.87 2.63
N MET A 73 13.69 -5.93 2.80
CA MET A 73 13.01 -6.78 3.78
C MET A 73 12.65 -8.15 3.23
N ALA A 74 12.92 -8.40 1.94
CA ALA A 74 12.58 -9.64 1.25
C ALA A 74 13.83 -10.48 0.95
N GLY A 75 13.67 -11.81 1.00
CA GLY A 75 14.67 -12.77 0.55
C GLY A 75 14.86 -12.78 -0.97
N PRO A 76 15.67 -13.71 -1.52
CA PRO A 76 15.91 -13.80 -2.95
C PRO A 76 14.65 -14.21 -3.73
N GLY A 77 14.61 -13.80 -5.00
CA GLY A 77 13.59 -14.24 -5.95
C GLY A 77 13.64 -15.75 -6.26
N PRO A 78 12.57 -16.32 -6.83
CA PRO A 78 11.33 -15.63 -7.22
C PRO A 78 10.32 -15.48 -6.08
N GLY A 79 10.60 -16.04 -4.89
CA GLY A 79 9.66 -16.04 -3.78
C GLY A 79 9.63 -14.72 -3.00
N TYR A 80 10.75 -14.00 -2.95
CA TYR A 80 10.88 -12.73 -2.22
C TYR A 80 10.24 -12.77 -0.83
N THR A 81 10.49 -13.84 -0.08
CA THR A 81 9.84 -14.08 1.22
C THR A 81 10.20 -12.97 2.19
N LEU A 82 9.19 -12.30 2.76
CA LEU A 82 9.39 -11.24 3.75
C LEU A 82 10.06 -11.81 5.01
N ASP A 83 11.04 -11.09 5.54
CA ASP A 83 11.71 -11.45 6.78
C ASP A 83 10.70 -11.38 7.95
N PRO A 84 10.49 -12.47 8.72
CA PRO A 84 9.57 -12.47 9.85
C PRO A 84 9.88 -11.38 10.89
N LEU A 85 11.16 -11.04 11.06
CA LEU A 85 11.58 -9.99 11.98
C LEU A 85 11.05 -8.62 11.54
N PHE A 86 11.08 -8.34 10.24
CA PHE A 86 10.49 -7.12 9.69
C PHE A 86 8.99 -7.06 9.95
N LEU A 87 8.26 -8.17 9.73
CA LEU A 87 6.82 -8.25 9.97
C LEU A 87 6.48 -8.01 11.45
N GLU A 88 7.25 -8.56 12.39
CA GLU A 88 7.05 -8.33 13.84
C GLU A 88 7.14 -6.84 14.20
N PHE A 89 8.12 -6.11 13.64
CA PHE A 89 8.24 -4.68 13.91
C PHE A 89 7.20 -3.85 13.19
N LEU A 90 6.81 -4.26 12.00
CA LEU A 90 5.75 -3.58 11.27
C LEU A 90 4.39 -3.76 11.97
N ASP A 91 4.10 -4.96 12.47
CA ASP A 91 2.92 -5.25 13.31
C ASP A 91 2.86 -4.31 14.51
N GLN A 92 3.99 -4.04 15.17
CA GLN A 92 4.04 -3.12 16.29
C GLN A 92 3.72 -1.66 15.87
N ALA A 93 4.21 -1.19 14.73
CA ALA A 93 3.87 0.14 14.22
C ALA A 93 2.38 0.25 13.85
N VAL A 94 1.83 -0.80 13.24
CA VAL A 94 0.40 -0.93 12.91
C VAL A 94 -0.45 -0.97 14.19
N ASP A 95 -0.06 -1.76 15.20
CA ASP A 95 -0.73 -1.83 16.50
C ASP A 95 -0.81 -0.44 17.16
N TRP A 96 0.28 0.33 17.12
CA TRP A 96 0.29 1.69 17.68
C TRP A 96 -0.61 2.64 16.91
N ALA A 97 -0.60 2.57 15.57
CA ALA A 97 -1.49 3.38 14.74
C ALA A 97 -2.96 3.11 15.07
N GLU A 98 -3.35 1.84 15.14
CA GLU A 98 -4.70 1.42 15.50
C GLU A 98 -5.07 1.81 16.94
N THR A 99 -4.13 1.67 17.88
CA THR A 99 -4.33 2.03 19.29
C THR A 99 -4.67 3.52 19.44
N VAL A 100 -4.01 4.40 18.69
CA VAL A 100 -4.26 5.84 18.74
C VAL A 100 -5.32 6.30 17.73
N GLY A 101 -5.83 5.41 16.88
CA GLY A 101 -6.83 5.72 15.86
C GLY A 101 -6.32 6.67 14.77
N ILE A 102 -5.06 6.53 14.36
CA ILE A 102 -4.45 7.30 13.25
C ILE A 102 -4.28 6.39 12.04
N HIS A 103 -4.48 6.92 10.83
CA HIS A 103 -4.22 6.15 9.62
C HIS A 103 -2.72 5.92 9.45
N LEU A 104 -2.34 4.78 8.86
CA LEU A 104 -0.95 4.44 8.57
C LEU A 104 -0.81 3.99 7.11
N ILE A 105 -0.06 4.77 6.33
CA ILE A 105 0.29 4.42 4.95
C ILE A 105 1.61 3.63 4.98
N LEU A 106 1.53 2.36 4.59
CA LEU A 106 2.68 1.49 4.37
C LEU A 106 3.21 1.73 2.96
N ASP A 107 4.30 2.48 2.87
CA ASP A 107 4.87 2.95 1.61
C ASP A 107 6.08 2.11 1.22
N ASN A 108 6.00 1.44 0.05
CA ASN A 108 7.19 0.85 -0.54
C ASN A 108 8.09 1.97 -1.10
N HIS A 109 8.99 2.42 -0.23
CA HIS A 109 9.97 3.45 -0.50
C HIS A 109 11.26 2.89 -1.10
N THR A 110 11.23 1.68 -1.68
CA THR A 110 12.40 1.15 -2.37
C THR A 110 12.65 1.94 -3.64
N PHE A 111 13.57 2.89 -3.54
CA PHE A 111 13.81 3.91 -4.55
C PHE A 111 15.30 4.20 -4.63
N ASP A 112 15.79 4.43 -5.86
CA ASP A 112 17.12 4.98 -6.11
C ASP A 112 16.96 6.20 -7.03
N PRO A 113 17.23 7.44 -6.57
CA PRO A 113 17.07 8.65 -7.39
C PRO A 113 18.05 8.71 -8.56
N ALA A 114 19.09 7.87 -8.56
CA ALA A 114 20.08 7.81 -9.63
C ALA A 114 19.77 6.73 -10.69
N SER A 115 18.75 5.89 -10.48
CA SER A 115 18.45 4.74 -11.32
C SER A 115 16.98 4.69 -11.70
N ASP A 116 16.70 4.61 -13.00
CA ASP A 116 15.35 4.41 -13.52
C ASP A 116 14.69 3.17 -12.87
N THR A 117 13.39 3.23 -12.65
CA THR A 117 12.58 2.09 -12.20
C THR A 117 12.73 0.93 -13.19
N PRO A 118 13.17 -0.27 -12.74
CA PRO A 118 13.35 -1.42 -13.62
C PRO A 118 12.05 -1.79 -14.36
N THR A 119 12.17 -2.19 -15.62
CA THR A 119 11.00 -2.59 -16.43
C THR A 119 10.38 -3.92 -15.98
N ASP A 120 11.11 -4.69 -15.21
CA ASP A 120 10.77 -5.97 -14.57
C ASP A 120 10.50 -5.82 -13.07
N ILE A 121 10.19 -4.60 -12.59
CA ILE A 121 9.92 -4.33 -11.16
C ILE A 121 8.72 -5.14 -10.62
N ASP A 122 7.84 -5.62 -11.48
CA ASP A 122 6.74 -6.52 -11.14
C ASP A 122 7.22 -7.89 -10.61
N ASP A 123 8.42 -8.36 -10.97
CA ASP A 123 9.00 -9.60 -10.45
C ASP A 123 9.09 -9.60 -8.93
N VAL A 124 9.42 -8.46 -8.32
CA VAL A 124 9.49 -8.29 -6.86
C VAL A 124 8.18 -7.73 -6.28
N LEU A 125 7.54 -6.76 -6.94
CA LEU A 125 6.34 -6.12 -6.40
C LEU A 125 5.18 -7.10 -6.20
N LEU A 126 4.94 -7.99 -7.16
CA LEU A 126 3.81 -8.93 -7.09
C LEU A 126 3.88 -9.89 -5.88
N PRO A 127 4.96 -10.68 -5.68
CA PRO A 127 5.04 -11.59 -4.54
C PRO A 127 5.17 -10.85 -3.20
N VAL A 128 5.81 -9.68 -3.16
CA VAL A 128 5.95 -8.91 -1.92
C VAL A 128 4.61 -8.32 -1.48
N TRP A 129 3.87 -7.67 -2.39
CA TRP A 129 2.55 -7.12 -2.06
C TRP A 129 1.51 -8.20 -1.76
N GLU A 130 1.60 -9.38 -2.40
CA GLU A 130 0.77 -10.52 -2.03
C GLU A 130 0.99 -10.95 -0.58
N GLN A 131 2.24 -10.98 -0.11
CA GLN A 131 2.57 -11.34 1.27
C GLN A 131 2.12 -10.26 2.25
N MET A 132 2.37 -8.97 1.96
CA MET A 132 1.87 -7.85 2.76
C MET A 132 0.34 -7.90 2.91
N ALA A 133 -0.38 -8.06 1.80
CA ALA A 133 -1.83 -8.15 1.81
C ALA A 133 -2.32 -9.37 2.60
N ASN A 134 -1.72 -10.55 2.42
CA ASN A 134 -2.12 -11.72 3.21
C ASN A 134 -1.87 -11.54 4.72
N HIS A 135 -0.82 -10.83 5.10
CA HIS A 135 -0.47 -10.57 6.50
C HIS A 135 -1.41 -9.54 7.14
N PHE A 136 -1.79 -8.49 6.40
CA PHE A 136 -2.53 -7.35 6.94
C PHE A 136 -4.02 -7.29 6.57
N LYS A 137 -4.55 -8.14 5.68
CA LYS A 137 -5.96 -8.06 5.19
C LYS A 137 -7.05 -8.04 6.26
N ASP A 138 -6.80 -8.57 7.44
CA ASP A 138 -7.76 -8.60 8.56
C ASP A 138 -7.54 -7.45 9.57
N ARG A 139 -6.61 -6.52 9.30
CA ARG A 139 -6.43 -5.28 10.07
C ARG A 139 -7.52 -4.27 9.75
N SER A 140 -7.54 -3.17 10.50
CA SER A 140 -8.56 -2.13 10.33
C SER A 140 -8.34 -1.29 9.06
N ASP A 141 -9.41 -0.63 8.59
CA ASP A 141 -9.38 0.31 7.46
C ASP A 141 -8.48 1.55 7.70
N LEU A 142 -7.85 1.67 8.88
CA LEU A 142 -6.80 2.66 9.16
C LEU A 142 -5.51 2.37 8.39
N ILE A 143 -5.32 1.15 7.88
CA ILE A 143 -4.10 0.75 7.16
C ILE A 143 -4.29 0.95 5.66
N LEU A 144 -3.30 1.59 5.04
CA LEU A 144 -3.28 1.89 3.61
C LEU A 144 -1.97 1.41 3.01
N TYR A 145 -2.00 1.11 1.71
CA TYR A 145 -0.83 0.67 0.95
C TYR A 145 -0.47 1.70 -0.12
N GLU A 146 0.80 2.08 -0.22
CA GLU A 146 1.32 2.87 -1.34
C GLU A 146 2.30 1.99 -2.13
N VAL A 147 1.93 1.65 -3.38
CA VAL A 147 2.53 0.54 -4.14
C VAL A 147 4.04 0.71 -4.35
N LEU A 148 4.47 1.92 -4.69
CA LEU A 148 5.86 2.29 -4.92
C LEU A 148 6.02 3.82 -4.90
N ASN A 149 6.96 4.32 -4.11
CA ASN A 149 7.33 5.72 -4.09
C ASN A 149 8.08 6.15 -5.37
N GLU A 150 7.65 7.27 -5.96
CA GLU A 150 8.35 8.00 -7.03
C GLU A 150 8.90 7.13 -8.19
N PRO A 151 8.07 6.31 -8.85
CA PRO A 151 8.46 5.60 -10.07
C PRO A 151 8.88 6.61 -11.14
N HIS A 152 10.03 6.37 -11.77
CA HIS A 152 10.60 7.29 -12.76
C HIS A 152 11.43 6.54 -13.81
N GLY A 153 11.60 7.12 -14.99
CA GLY A 153 12.36 6.54 -16.09
C GLY A 153 11.67 5.36 -16.82
N ILE A 154 10.79 4.63 -16.14
CA ILE A 154 9.90 3.64 -16.73
C ILE A 154 8.82 4.30 -17.60
N ASN A 155 8.39 3.61 -18.66
CA ASN A 155 7.30 4.09 -19.50
C ASN A 155 5.96 4.09 -18.74
N ASP A 156 5.19 5.19 -18.83
CA ASP A 156 3.90 5.37 -18.15
C ASP A 156 2.89 4.23 -18.39
N ALA A 157 2.79 3.73 -19.63
CA ALA A 157 1.84 2.66 -19.95
C ALA A 157 2.27 1.31 -19.35
N LEU A 158 3.58 1.04 -19.35
CA LEU A 158 4.13 -0.13 -18.66
C LEU A 158 3.93 -0.02 -17.15
N TRP A 159 4.25 1.12 -16.54
CA TRP A 159 4.02 1.36 -15.12
C TRP A 159 2.54 1.25 -14.74
N GLY A 160 1.64 1.82 -15.52
CA GLY A 160 0.20 1.66 -15.33
C GLY A 160 -0.26 0.20 -15.39
N SER A 161 0.30 -0.60 -16.32
CA SER A 161 0.03 -2.03 -16.40
C SER A 161 0.56 -2.79 -15.18
N ILE A 162 1.75 -2.44 -14.67
CA ILE A 162 2.32 -3.06 -13.47
C ILE A 162 1.50 -2.71 -12.22
N GLN A 163 1.12 -1.45 -12.04
CA GLN A 163 0.23 -1.04 -10.94
C GLN A 163 -1.09 -1.82 -10.95
N GLY A 164 -1.72 -1.97 -12.11
CA GLY A 164 -2.94 -2.77 -12.25
C GLY A 164 -2.74 -4.23 -11.81
N GLN A 165 -1.64 -4.85 -12.20
CA GLN A 165 -1.31 -6.22 -11.79
C GLN A 165 -1.06 -6.35 -10.28
N VAL A 166 -0.40 -5.36 -9.67
CA VAL A 166 -0.17 -5.34 -8.22
C VAL A 166 -1.50 -5.17 -7.47
N ILE A 167 -2.37 -4.27 -7.92
CA ILE A 167 -3.71 -4.07 -7.35
C ILE A 167 -4.50 -5.37 -7.45
N ASP A 168 -4.58 -5.99 -8.63
CA ASP A 168 -5.29 -7.25 -8.83
C ASP A 168 -4.74 -8.36 -7.93
N ARG A 169 -3.41 -8.42 -7.78
CA ARG A 169 -2.75 -9.37 -6.88
C ARG A 169 -3.16 -9.16 -5.43
N ILE A 170 -3.12 -7.92 -4.93
CA ILE A 170 -3.56 -7.57 -3.56
C ILE A 170 -5.03 -7.99 -3.39
N ARG A 171 -5.92 -7.60 -4.32
CA ARG A 171 -7.35 -7.95 -4.23
C ARG A 171 -7.63 -9.45 -4.28
N SER A 172 -6.79 -10.22 -4.96
CA SER A 172 -6.93 -11.68 -5.02
C SER A 172 -6.77 -12.39 -3.66
N THR A 173 -6.13 -11.76 -2.68
CA THR A 173 -5.97 -12.32 -1.32
C THR A 173 -7.22 -12.14 -0.44
N GLY A 174 -8.20 -11.37 -0.93
CA GLY A 174 -9.37 -10.91 -0.18
C GLY A 174 -9.19 -9.56 0.51
N ASP A 175 -8.02 -8.93 0.37
CA ASP A 175 -7.71 -7.65 1.00
C ASP A 175 -8.50 -6.48 0.41
N THR A 176 -9.14 -5.69 1.28
CA THR A 176 -9.96 -4.52 0.93
C THR A 176 -9.38 -3.18 1.35
N HIS A 177 -8.17 -3.13 1.93
CA HIS A 177 -7.54 -1.88 2.35
C HIS A 177 -7.41 -0.90 1.20
N THR A 178 -7.43 0.40 1.51
CA THR A 178 -7.21 1.44 0.50
C THR A 178 -5.79 1.34 -0.06
N ILE A 179 -5.68 1.44 -1.39
CA ILE A 179 -4.40 1.48 -2.11
C ILE A 179 -4.25 2.87 -2.71
N VAL A 180 -3.08 3.46 -2.53
CA VAL A 180 -2.65 4.78 -3.00
C VAL A 180 -1.66 4.61 -4.14
#